data_AF-A0A5Q0CGR2-F1
#
_entry.id   AF-A0A5Q0CGR2-F1
#
_cell.length_a   1.000
_cell.length_b   1.000
_cell.length_c   1.000
_cell.angle_alpha   90.00
_cell.angle_beta   90.00
_cell.angle_gamma   90.00
#
_symmetry.space_group_name_H-M   'P 1'
#
loop_
_entity.id
_entity.type
_entity.pdbx_description
1 polymer ?
#
loop_
_entity_poly.entity_id
_entity_poly.type
_entity_poly.pdbx_seq_one_letter_code
_entity_poly.pdbx_strand_id
1 'polypeptide(L)'
;MAEEKPLDFAGEIVDFDAGHGEAATVEMDDYTRSLAQAKAKSVKLVDAITGAALKKKDAIHFDDMRPSLADFMRQKHPGLRSDDYISRKVVDDYRGQYIAELLRDERGELSNLEDEVVESLRSHDTLAENIEEDYEEHRSIGDRVADVVATFGGSWTFIISFCLFLAVWMGINLVLGEKEAFDVYPFILLNLILSTIAALQAPIIMMSQRRQESKDRLRALNDYKVNLKAELEIRHLHEKVDHLLNRQWERLTEIQQIQIEMMLEQAKAANRALKMSKAQKTKTNALKNLFGTPKSDETDE
;
A
#
# COMPACT_ATOMS: atom_id res chain seq x y z
N MET A 1 -49.39 -31.64 -22.52
CA MET A 1 -50.76 -31.13 -22.37
C MET A 1 -51.40 -31.87 -21.20
N ALA A 2 -52.11 -31.13 -20.33
CA ALA A 2 -52.68 -31.52 -19.03
C ALA A 2 -51.64 -31.67 -17.90
N GLU A 3 -51.79 -31.13 -16.69
CA GLU A 3 -52.80 -30.26 -16.07
C GLU A 3 -52.20 -29.77 -14.73
N GLU A 4 -52.38 -28.49 -14.38
CA GLU A 4 -52.03 -27.95 -13.06
C GLU A 4 -52.95 -28.51 -11.98
N LYS A 5 -52.38 -28.90 -10.82
CA LYS A 5 -53.14 -29.35 -9.65
C LYS A 5 -53.05 -28.29 -8.54
N PRO A 6 -54.16 -27.66 -8.11
CA PRO A 6 -54.12 -26.61 -7.09
C PRO A 6 -54.00 -27.18 -5.66
N LEU A 7 -53.34 -26.41 -4.80
CA LEU A 7 -53.13 -26.62 -3.37
C LEU A 7 -54.44 -26.48 -2.57
N ASP A 8 -54.68 -27.41 -1.64
CA ASP A 8 -55.80 -27.40 -0.69
C ASP A 8 -55.29 -26.96 0.70
N PHE A 9 -55.85 -25.86 1.20
CA PHE A 9 -55.65 -25.34 2.56
C PHE A 9 -56.98 -25.39 3.31
N ALA A 10 -57.20 -26.47 4.05
CA ALA A 10 -58.15 -26.57 5.15
C ALA A 10 -57.39 -27.29 6.28
N GLY A 11 -57.10 -26.71 7.44
CA GLY A 11 -58.00 -25.95 8.29
C GLY A 11 -58.33 -26.83 9.50
N GLU A 12 -57.35 -27.07 10.38
CA GLU A 12 -57.59 -27.75 11.66
C GLU A 12 -57.01 -26.86 12.78
N ILE A 13 -57.88 -25.99 13.30
CA ILE A 13 -57.64 -25.17 14.49
C ILE A 13 -57.96 -26.08 15.68
N VAL A 14 -56.97 -26.38 16.52
CA VAL A 14 -57.16 -27.21 17.72
C VAL A 14 -57.50 -26.31 18.89
N ASP A 15 -58.69 -26.54 19.44
CA ASP A 15 -59.34 -25.84 20.55
C ASP A 15 -58.64 -26.10 21.89
N PHE A 16 -58.54 -25.06 22.73
CA PHE A 16 -57.82 -25.08 24.00
C PHE A 16 -58.78 -24.75 25.14
N ASP A 17 -59.56 -25.74 25.60
CA ASP A 17 -60.08 -25.75 26.98
C ASP A 17 -60.64 -27.12 27.39
N ALA A 18 -60.67 -27.35 28.70
CA ALA A 18 -61.23 -28.49 29.44
C ALA A 18 -60.31 -29.69 29.73
N GLY A 19 -59.49 -29.53 30.78
CA GLY A 19 -58.91 -30.66 31.54
C GLY A 19 -58.62 -30.24 32.99
N HIS A 20 -59.26 -30.90 33.95
CA HIS A 20 -59.16 -30.64 35.39
C HIS A 20 -57.71 -30.56 35.91
N GLY A 21 -57.41 -29.52 36.69
CA GLY A 21 -56.14 -29.35 37.38
C GLY A 21 -55.98 -30.33 38.54
N GLU A 22 -55.18 -31.38 38.33
CA GLU A 22 -54.64 -32.21 39.38
C GLU A 22 -53.36 -31.55 39.91
N ALA A 23 -53.43 -30.97 41.11
CA ALA A 23 -52.28 -30.35 41.75
C ALA A 23 -51.29 -31.43 42.19
N ALA A 24 -50.30 -31.73 41.34
CA ALA A 24 -49.16 -32.53 41.71
C ALA A 24 -48.37 -31.83 42.84
N THR A 25 -48.56 -32.27 44.08
CA THR A 25 -47.71 -31.84 45.20
C THR A 25 -46.35 -32.50 45.04
N VAL A 26 -45.39 -31.78 44.46
CA VAL A 26 -43.99 -32.20 44.45
C VAL A 26 -43.47 -32.06 45.89
N GLU A 27 -43.27 -33.18 46.56
CA GLU A 27 -42.62 -33.25 47.87
C GLU A 27 -41.23 -32.57 47.79
N MET A 28 -40.93 -31.68 48.75
CA MET A 28 -39.71 -30.85 48.76
C MET A 28 -38.40 -31.68 48.69
N ASP A 29 -38.48 -32.95 49.06
CA ASP A 29 -37.37 -33.90 49.06
C ASP A 29 -36.96 -34.34 47.63
N ASP A 30 -37.91 -34.45 46.72
CA ASP A 30 -37.68 -34.79 45.31
C ASP A 30 -37.07 -33.63 44.53
N TYR A 31 -37.43 -32.40 44.87
CA TYR A 31 -36.79 -31.19 44.36
C TYR A 31 -35.31 -31.12 44.77
N THR A 32 -35.01 -31.49 46.02
CA THR A 32 -33.65 -31.49 46.56
C THR A 32 -32.78 -32.57 45.93
N ARG A 33 -33.35 -33.76 45.69
CA ARG A 33 -32.69 -34.85 44.95
C ARG A 33 -32.42 -34.48 43.49
N SER A 34 -33.39 -33.87 42.82
CA SER A 34 -33.26 -33.35 41.44
C SER A 34 -32.13 -32.31 41.32
N LEU A 35 -32.05 -31.35 42.25
CA LEU A 35 -30.96 -30.38 42.30
C LEU A 35 -29.59 -31.02 42.55
N ALA A 36 -29.51 -32.03 43.41
CA ALA A 36 -28.27 -32.77 43.65
C ALA A 36 -27.82 -33.55 42.40
N GLN A 37 -28.76 -34.17 41.69
CA GLN A 37 -28.51 -34.89 40.45
C GLN A 37 -28.12 -33.96 39.29
N ALA A 38 -28.74 -32.78 39.21
CA ALA A 38 -28.38 -31.72 38.27
C ALA A 38 -26.99 -31.13 38.56
N LYS A 39 -26.61 -30.99 39.84
CA LYS A 39 -25.24 -30.61 40.23
C LYS A 39 -24.21 -31.67 39.83
N ALA A 40 -24.53 -32.95 39.99
CA ALA A 40 -23.65 -34.07 39.65
C ALA A 40 -23.44 -34.23 38.14
N LYS A 41 -24.39 -33.81 37.30
CA LYS A 41 -24.29 -33.82 35.82
C LYS A 41 -23.62 -32.57 35.22
N SER A 42 -23.15 -31.62 36.02
CA SER A 42 -22.40 -30.48 35.49
C SER A 42 -21.08 -30.96 34.89
N VAL A 43 -21.02 -31.04 33.56
CA VAL A 43 -19.82 -31.38 32.80
C VAL A 43 -18.73 -30.38 33.21
N LYS A 44 -17.63 -30.89 33.77
CA LYS A 44 -16.49 -30.05 34.13
C LYS A 44 -15.89 -29.52 32.83
N LEU A 45 -15.93 -28.21 32.65
CA LEU A 45 -15.20 -27.54 31.58
C LEU A 45 -13.70 -27.79 31.80
N VAL A 46 -13.00 -28.25 30.77
CA VAL A 46 -11.56 -28.51 30.81
C VAL A 46 -10.89 -27.70 29.72
N ASP A 47 -9.73 -27.15 30.03
CA ASP A 47 -8.90 -26.43 29.08
C ASP A 47 -8.29 -27.42 28.08
N ALA A 48 -8.53 -27.21 26.79
CA ALA A 48 -8.07 -28.11 25.74
C ALA A 48 -6.54 -28.12 25.52
N ILE A 49 -5.82 -27.10 26.00
CA ILE A 49 -4.36 -26.98 25.84
C ILE A 49 -3.64 -27.47 27.10
N THR A 50 -4.11 -27.05 28.27
CA THR A 50 -3.44 -27.31 29.56
C THR A 50 -4.05 -28.47 30.35
N GLY A 51 -5.24 -28.95 29.97
CA GLY A 51 -5.97 -30.01 30.67
C GLY A 51 -6.52 -29.59 32.04
N ALA A 52 -6.44 -28.31 32.39
CA ALA A 52 -6.87 -27.79 33.69
C ALA A 52 -8.40 -27.64 33.76
N ALA A 53 -8.98 -27.84 34.96
CA ALA A 53 -10.40 -27.59 35.17
C ALA A 53 -10.72 -26.08 35.10
N LEU A 54 -11.61 -25.70 34.19
CA LEU A 54 -12.01 -24.33 33.96
C LEU A 54 -13.19 -23.95 34.85
N LYS A 55 -13.13 -22.72 35.38
CA LYS A 55 -14.32 -22.07 35.93
C LYS A 55 -15.11 -21.51 34.76
N LYS A 56 -16.45 -21.61 34.80
CA LYS A 56 -17.35 -21.07 33.75
C LYS A 56 -17.09 -19.61 33.39
N LYS A 57 -16.51 -18.82 34.31
CA LYS A 57 -16.15 -17.40 34.12
C LYS A 57 -14.85 -17.16 33.35
N ASP A 58 -13.96 -18.16 33.30
CA ASP A 58 -12.62 -18.07 32.72
C ASP A 58 -12.51 -18.97 31.46
N ALA A 59 -13.59 -19.68 31.10
CA ALA A 59 -13.69 -20.50 29.91
C ALA A 59 -14.10 -19.64 28.71
N ILE A 60 -13.27 -19.64 27.67
CA ILE A 60 -13.52 -19.01 26.38
C ILE A 60 -13.77 -20.13 25.38
N HIS A 61 -14.84 -20.04 24.60
CA HIS A 61 -15.12 -20.99 23.53
C HIS A 61 -14.21 -20.69 22.34
N PHE A 62 -13.66 -21.74 21.70
CA PHE A 62 -12.68 -21.56 20.64
C PHE A 62 -13.24 -20.80 19.43
N ASP A 63 -14.50 -21.00 19.10
CA ASP A 63 -15.18 -20.35 17.96
C ASP A 63 -15.52 -18.87 18.22
N ASP A 64 -15.61 -18.47 19.48
CA ASP A 64 -15.82 -17.07 19.88
C ASP A 64 -14.55 -16.21 19.70
N MET A 65 -13.41 -16.83 19.39
CA MET A 65 -12.13 -16.13 19.21
C MET A 65 -11.97 -15.60 17.78
N ARG A 66 -11.18 -14.52 17.66
CA ARG A 66 -10.86 -13.93 16.36
C ARG A 66 -10.16 -14.96 15.46
N PRO A 67 -10.57 -15.14 14.18
CA PRO A 67 -10.07 -16.22 13.33
C PRO A 67 -8.54 -16.25 13.21
N SER A 68 -7.90 -15.09 13.08
CA SER A 68 -6.44 -15.00 12.96
C SER A 68 -5.69 -15.51 14.20
N LEU A 69 -6.23 -15.26 15.40
CA LEU A 69 -5.69 -15.81 16.65
C LEU A 69 -5.97 -17.32 16.78
N ALA A 70 -7.17 -17.75 16.38
CA ALA A 70 -7.54 -19.17 16.39
C ALA A 70 -6.65 -20.00 15.45
N ASP A 71 -6.38 -19.50 14.24
CA ASP A 71 -5.49 -20.12 13.27
C ASP A 71 -4.05 -20.20 13.79
N PHE A 72 -3.55 -19.11 14.41
CA PHE A 72 -2.23 -19.10 15.05
C PHE A 72 -2.12 -20.14 16.18
N MET A 73 -3.15 -20.27 17.01
CA MET A 73 -3.20 -21.30 18.06
C MET A 73 -3.29 -22.71 17.46
N ARG A 74 -4.06 -22.91 16.39
CA ARG A 74 -4.23 -24.20 15.70
C ARG A 74 -2.96 -24.64 14.97
N GLN A 75 -2.16 -23.69 14.47
CA GLN A 75 -0.86 -23.98 13.87
C GLN A 75 0.13 -24.56 14.90
N LYS A 76 0.09 -24.05 16.14
CA LYS A 76 0.91 -24.57 17.25
C LYS A 76 0.30 -25.79 17.96
N HIS A 77 -1.03 -25.94 17.92
CA HIS A 77 -1.79 -27.06 18.52
C HIS A 77 -2.81 -27.62 17.52
N PRO A 78 -2.40 -28.53 16.62
CA PRO A 78 -3.27 -29.07 15.57
C PRO A 78 -4.45 -29.90 16.09
N GLY A 79 -4.43 -30.30 17.36
CA GLY A 79 -5.48 -31.08 18.01
C GLY A 79 -6.71 -30.28 18.47
N LEU A 80 -6.67 -28.95 18.38
CA LEU A 80 -7.76 -28.06 18.81
C LEU A 80 -8.98 -28.15 17.88
N ARG A 81 -10.14 -28.41 18.47
CA ARG A 81 -11.44 -28.46 17.79
C ARG A 81 -12.22 -27.16 18.02
N SER A 82 -13.14 -26.84 17.12
CA SER A 82 -13.94 -25.60 17.22
C SER A 82 -14.85 -25.53 18.46
N ASP A 83 -15.20 -26.68 19.06
CA ASP A 83 -16.06 -26.74 20.25
C ASP A 83 -15.29 -26.78 21.57
N ASP A 84 -13.96 -26.63 21.52
CA ASP A 84 -13.12 -26.70 22.71
C ASP A 84 -13.18 -25.40 23.54
N TYR A 85 -12.95 -25.55 24.85
CA TYR A 85 -12.82 -24.42 25.76
C TYR A 85 -11.37 -24.21 26.16
N ILE A 86 -10.96 -22.94 26.19
CA ILE A 86 -9.61 -22.53 26.60
C ILE A 86 -9.71 -21.53 27.75
N SER A 87 -8.76 -21.58 28.68
CA SER A 87 -8.66 -20.58 29.74
C SER A 87 -8.30 -19.21 29.18
N ARG A 88 -8.96 -18.16 29.70
CA ARG A 88 -8.65 -16.77 29.37
C ARG A 88 -7.15 -16.44 29.49
N LYS A 89 -6.48 -16.96 30.53
CA LYS A 89 -5.05 -16.71 30.74
C LYS A 89 -4.19 -17.25 29.58
N VAL A 90 -4.50 -18.46 29.11
CA VAL A 90 -3.80 -19.05 27.97
C VAL A 90 -4.08 -18.25 26.70
N VAL A 91 -5.33 -17.86 26.45
CA VAL A 91 -5.68 -17.01 25.30
C VAL A 91 -4.91 -15.69 25.32
N ASP A 92 -4.80 -15.03 26.49
CA ASP A 92 -4.04 -13.78 26.63
C ASP A 92 -2.54 -13.95 26.34
N ASP A 93 -1.92 -15.04 26.80
CA ASP A 93 -0.50 -15.34 26.52
C ASP A 93 -0.27 -15.56 25.01
N TYR A 94 -1.14 -16.32 24.34
CA TYR A 94 -1.03 -16.56 22.89
C TYR A 94 -1.33 -15.29 22.08
N ARG A 95 -2.25 -14.44 22.54
CA ARG A 95 -2.54 -13.14 21.93
C ARG A 95 -1.32 -12.22 21.97
N GLY A 96 -0.58 -12.19 23.09
CA GLY A 96 0.68 -11.45 23.20
C GLY A 96 1.76 -11.98 22.27
N GLN A 97 1.90 -13.30 22.14
CA GLN A 97 2.84 -13.92 21.19
C GLN A 97 2.46 -13.63 19.73
N TYR A 98 1.17 -13.68 19.39
CA TYR A 98 0.66 -13.36 18.06
C TYR A 98 1.00 -11.93 17.67
N ILE A 99 0.73 -10.95 18.55
CA ILE A 99 1.09 -9.54 18.32
C ILE A 99 2.60 -9.37 18.16
N ALA A 100 3.41 -10.04 18.98
CA ALA A 100 4.87 -9.94 18.89
C ALA A 100 5.43 -10.52 17.57
N GLU A 101 4.85 -11.61 17.09
CA GLU A 101 5.19 -12.21 15.79
C GLU A 101 4.76 -11.30 14.63
N LEU A 102 3.54 -10.75 14.70
CA LEU A 102 3.01 -9.81 13.72
C LEU A 102 3.92 -8.57 13.57
N LEU A 103 4.38 -8.00 14.69
CA LEU A 103 5.32 -6.86 14.71
C LEU A 103 6.75 -7.22 14.25
N ARG A 104 7.15 -8.51 14.33
CA ARG A 104 8.46 -8.97 13.90
C ARG A 104 8.51 -9.16 12.38
N ASP A 105 7.44 -9.72 11.83
CA ASP A 105 7.25 -9.90 10.39
C ASP A 105 7.30 -8.54 9.65
N GLU A 106 6.68 -7.50 10.22
CA GLU A 106 6.73 -6.13 9.68
C GLU A 106 8.16 -5.59 9.47
N ARG A 107 9.06 -5.79 10.44
CA ARG A 107 10.45 -5.28 10.33
C ARG A 107 11.31 -6.08 9.35
N GLY A 108 11.00 -7.37 9.17
CA GLY A 108 11.71 -8.22 8.21
C GLY A 108 11.28 -7.96 6.77
N GLU A 109 9.97 -7.78 6.52
CA GLU A 109 9.45 -7.49 5.19
C GLU A 109 9.85 -6.10 4.68
N LEU A 110 9.94 -5.09 5.55
CA LEU A 110 10.38 -3.73 5.16
C LEU A 110 11.81 -3.71 4.62
N SER A 111 12.75 -4.41 5.28
CA SER A 111 14.17 -4.43 4.88
C SER A 111 14.37 -5.08 3.51
N ASN A 112 13.74 -6.22 3.26
CA ASN A 112 13.90 -6.94 1.98
C ASN A 112 13.33 -6.14 0.80
N LEU A 113 12.28 -5.37 1.05
CA LEU A 113 11.59 -4.61 0.01
C LEU A 113 12.30 -3.29 -0.33
N GLU A 114 12.88 -2.62 0.67
CA GLU A 114 13.77 -1.48 0.42
C GLU A 114 14.96 -1.89 -0.45
N ASP A 115 15.55 -3.06 -0.17
CA ASP A 115 16.63 -3.63 -0.98
C ASP A 115 16.17 -3.99 -2.40
N GLU A 116 14.97 -4.55 -2.57
CA GLU A 116 14.40 -4.87 -3.89
C GLU A 116 14.11 -3.61 -4.73
N VAL A 117 13.58 -2.55 -4.11
CA VAL A 117 13.33 -1.26 -4.78
C VAL A 117 14.66 -0.62 -5.21
N VAL A 118 15.68 -0.65 -4.35
CA VAL A 118 17.02 -0.11 -4.66
C VAL A 118 17.69 -0.88 -5.79
N GLU A 119 17.60 -2.21 -5.79
CA GLU A 119 18.15 -3.07 -6.85
C GLU A 119 17.39 -2.89 -8.19
N SER A 120 16.07 -2.74 -8.13
CA SER A 120 15.25 -2.42 -9.29
C SER A 120 15.61 -1.06 -9.89
N LEU A 121 15.92 -0.05 -9.07
CA LEU A 121 16.35 1.27 -9.56
C LEU A 121 17.74 1.21 -10.20
N ARG A 122 18.70 0.49 -9.59
CA ARG A 122 20.06 0.34 -10.13
C ARG A 122 20.12 -0.38 -11.47
N SER A 123 19.26 -1.38 -11.69
CA SER A 123 19.26 -2.14 -12.95
C SER A 123 18.67 -1.37 -14.14
N HIS A 124 17.79 -0.39 -13.90
CA HIS A 124 17.08 0.33 -14.97
C HIS A 124 17.83 1.56 -15.53
N ASP A 125 18.85 2.07 -14.83
CA ASP A 125 19.62 3.28 -15.24
C ASP A 125 20.53 3.09 -16.47
N THR A 126 20.78 1.86 -16.90
CA THR A 126 21.78 1.58 -17.96
C THR A 126 21.23 1.64 -19.40
N LEU A 127 19.92 1.89 -19.57
CA LEU A 127 19.21 1.80 -20.86
C LEU A 127 18.92 3.17 -21.51
N ALA A 128 19.77 4.18 -21.29
CA ALA A 128 19.75 5.37 -22.12
C ALA A 128 20.36 5.02 -23.50
N GLU A 129 19.50 4.58 -24.42
CA GLU A 129 19.84 4.26 -25.80
C GLU A 129 20.62 5.42 -26.44
N ASN A 130 21.85 5.16 -26.91
CA ASN A 130 22.75 6.17 -27.46
C ASN A 130 22.35 6.51 -28.90
N ILE A 131 21.23 7.23 -29.07
CA ILE A 131 20.65 7.59 -30.38
C ILE A 131 21.60 8.44 -31.23
N GLU A 132 22.57 9.12 -30.62
CA GLU A 132 23.54 9.95 -31.33
C GLU A 132 24.60 9.10 -32.09
N GLU A 133 24.93 7.89 -31.60
CA GLU A 133 25.89 6.98 -32.26
C GLU A 133 25.34 6.41 -33.58
N ASP A 134 24.07 5.99 -33.61
CA ASP A 134 23.41 5.49 -34.83
C ASP A 134 23.34 6.55 -35.95
N TYR A 135 23.36 7.83 -35.59
CA TYR A 135 23.26 8.94 -36.56
C TYR A 135 24.60 9.33 -37.20
N GLU A 136 25.72 9.04 -36.55
CA GLU A 136 27.07 9.32 -37.06
C GLU A 136 27.51 8.28 -38.10
N GLU A 137 27.02 7.04 -37.99
CA GLU A 137 27.49 5.89 -38.79
C GLU A 137 27.10 5.96 -40.28
N HIS A 138 26.07 6.75 -40.64
CA HIS A 138 25.53 6.81 -42.01
C HIS A 138 25.83 8.10 -42.81
N ARG A 139 26.83 8.91 -42.43
CA ARG A 139 27.11 10.19 -43.10
C ARG A 139 27.83 10.05 -44.45
N SER A 140 27.27 10.66 -45.50
CA SER A 140 27.98 10.83 -46.78
C SER A 140 29.08 11.90 -46.67
N ILE A 141 30.11 11.80 -47.52
CA ILE A 141 31.19 12.79 -47.62
C ILE A 141 30.62 14.18 -47.98
N GLY A 142 29.60 14.23 -48.85
CA GLY A 142 28.94 15.48 -49.23
C GLY A 142 28.26 16.18 -48.05
N ASP A 143 27.64 15.41 -47.15
CA ASP A 143 26.96 15.94 -45.97
C ASP A 143 27.97 16.54 -44.96
N ARG A 144 29.15 15.91 -44.83
CA ARG A 144 30.23 16.42 -43.98
C ARG A 144 30.78 17.75 -44.52
N VAL A 145 30.97 17.86 -45.83
CA VAL A 145 31.46 19.08 -46.48
C VAL A 145 30.41 20.20 -46.37
N ALA A 146 29.13 19.90 -46.60
CA ALA A 146 28.05 20.86 -46.48
C ALA A 146 27.92 21.44 -45.06
N ASP A 147 28.01 20.60 -44.02
CA ASP A 147 27.99 21.06 -42.62
C ASP A 147 29.17 21.99 -42.32
N VAL A 148 30.38 21.64 -42.76
CA VAL A 148 31.58 22.47 -42.55
C VAL A 148 31.43 23.82 -43.25
N VAL A 149 30.96 23.83 -44.49
CA VAL A 149 30.73 25.07 -45.27
C VAL A 149 29.64 25.94 -44.64
N ALA A 150 28.53 25.34 -44.17
CA ALA A 150 27.46 26.07 -43.51
C ALA A 150 27.92 26.69 -42.17
N THR A 151 28.70 25.94 -41.39
CA THR A 151 29.23 26.40 -40.09
C THR A 151 30.28 27.50 -40.28
N PHE A 152 31.15 27.36 -41.27
CA PHE A 152 32.17 28.36 -41.60
C PHE A 152 31.58 29.63 -42.19
N GLY A 153 30.62 29.50 -43.13
CA GLY A 153 29.94 30.62 -43.77
C GLY A 153 29.04 31.43 -42.82
N GLY A 154 28.60 30.84 -41.71
CA GLY A 154 27.80 31.51 -40.66
C GLY A 154 28.60 32.26 -39.60
N SER A 155 29.94 32.24 -39.65
CA SER A 155 30.78 32.85 -38.63
C SER A 155 30.98 34.36 -38.85
N TRP A 156 30.88 35.14 -37.76
CA TRP A 156 31.18 36.59 -37.78
C TRP A 156 32.61 36.89 -38.25
N THR A 157 33.56 36.02 -37.94
CA THR A 157 34.96 36.18 -38.37
C THR A 157 35.11 36.03 -39.89
N PHE A 158 34.38 35.08 -40.50
CA PHE A 158 34.34 34.90 -41.94
C PHE A 158 33.76 36.14 -42.63
N ILE A 159 32.60 36.63 -42.17
CA ILE A 159 31.93 37.82 -42.72
C ILE A 159 32.87 39.04 -42.73
N ILE A 160 33.55 39.31 -41.62
CA ILE A 160 34.46 40.46 -41.51
C ILE A 160 35.67 40.29 -42.43
N SER A 161 36.29 39.10 -42.46
CA SER A 161 37.44 38.83 -43.33
C SER A 161 37.09 38.91 -44.82
N PHE A 162 35.88 38.47 -45.19
CA PHE A 162 35.37 38.51 -46.54
C PHE A 162 35.10 39.95 -46.99
N CYS A 163 34.46 40.76 -46.16
CA CYS A 163 34.29 42.20 -46.42
C CYS A 163 35.64 42.92 -46.58
N LEU A 164 36.63 42.60 -45.75
CA LEU A 164 37.98 43.16 -45.88
C LEU A 164 38.64 42.75 -47.19
N PHE A 165 38.53 41.47 -47.57
CA PHE A 165 39.04 40.97 -48.85
C PHE A 165 38.42 41.72 -50.04
N LEU A 166 37.09 41.91 -50.03
CA LEU A 166 36.41 42.69 -51.07
C LEU A 166 36.92 44.14 -51.13
N ALA A 167 37.09 44.79 -49.97
CA ALA A 167 37.60 46.15 -49.90
C ALA A 167 39.04 46.26 -50.44
N VAL A 168 39.90 45.29 -50.13
CA VAL A 168 41.28 45.22 -50.64
C VAL A 168 41.27 44.96 -52.16
N TRP A 169 40.45 44.05 -52.65
CA TRP A 169 40.32 43.76 -54.08
C TRP A 169 39.90 45.00 -54.89
N MET A 170 38.84 45.68 -54.42
CA MET A 170 38.38 46.93 -55.03
C MET A 170 39.46 48.02 -54.96
N GLY A 171 40.13 48.15 -53.81
CA GLY A 171 41.21 49.13 -53.61
C GLY A 171 42.39 48.94 -54.56
N ILE A 172 42.87 47.69 -54.73
CA ILE A 172 43.96 47.37 -55.66
C ILE A 172 43.56 47.72 -57.10
N ASN A 173 42.39 47.26 -57.56
CA ASN A 173 41.95 47.51 -58.92
C ASN A 173 41.66 48.99 -59.21
N LEU A 174 41.21 49.76 -58.20
CA LEU A 174 41.02 51.19 -58.33
C LEU A 174 42.35 51.95 -58.48
N VAL A 175 43.39 51.54 -57.74
CA VAL A 175 44.73 52.17 -57.79
C VAL A 175 45.47 51.85 -59.09
N LEU A 176 45.31 50.63 -59.64
CA LEU A 176 45.93 50.24 -60.91
C LEU A 176 45.31 50.95 -62.13
N GLY A 177 44.07 51.45 -62.01
CA GLY A 177 43.40 52.25 -63.04
C GLY A 177 43.08 51.49 -64.34
N GLU A 178 42.47 52.18 -65.31
CA GLU A 178 41.89 51.55 -66.52
C GLU A 178 42.88 50.83 -67.44
N LYS A 179 44.19 51.10 -67.30
CA LYS A 179 45.23 50.56 -68.21
C LYS A 179 45.88 49.27 -67.74
N GLU A 180 45.90 49.03 -66.43
CA GLU A 180 46.60 47.88 -65.83
C GLU A 180 45.72 47.09 -64.84
N ALA A 181 44.50 47.57 -64.51
CA ALA A 181 43.61 46.85 -63.61
C ALA A 181 43.04 45.59 -64.25
N PHE A 182 42.99 44.54 -63.43
CA PHE A 182 42.44 43.23 -63.81
C PHE A 182 40.90 43.24 -63.83
N ASP A 183 40.28 44.05 -62.97
CA ASP A 183 38.83 44.19 -62.82
C ASP A 183 38.46 45.68 -62.68
N VAL A 184 38.33 46.39 -63.81
CA VAL A 184 38.02 47.83 -63.84
C VAL A 184 36.60 48.09 -63.32
N TYR A 185 36.39 49.21 -62.65
CA TYR A 185 35.05 49.67 -62.23
C TYR A 185 34.09 49.62 -63.43
N PRO A 186 32.96 48.87 -63.37
CA PRO A 186 32.19 48.49 -62.19
C PRO A 186 32.41 47.06 -61.61
N PHE A 187 33.60 46.47 -61.73
CA PHE A 187 33.99 45.16 -61.13
C PHE A 187 33.18 43.95 -61.61
N ILE A 188 33.24 43.64 -62.91
CA ILE A 188 32.44 42.57 -63.51
C ILE A 188 32.87 41.17 -63.08
N LEU A 189 34.18 40.95 -62.90
CA LEU A 189 34.69 39.64 -62.49
C LEU A 189 34.31 39.35 -61.05
N LEU A 190 34.45 40.34 -60.17
CA LEU A 190 34.02 40.23 -58.78
C LEU A 190 32.52 39.92 -58.69
N ASN A 191 31.69 40.63 -59.46
CA ASN A 191 30.24 40.41 -59.49
C ASN A 191 29.88 39.01 -60.00
N LEU A 192 30.60 38.48 -60.99
CA LEU A 192 30.36 37.13 -61.51
C LEU A 192 30.67 36.06 -60.46
N ILE A 193 31.80 36.19 -59.75
CA ILE A 193 32.22 35.26 -58.70
C ILE A 193 31.24 35.31 -57.53
N LEU A 194 30.90 36.51 -57.05
CA LEU A 194 29.94 36.70 -55.96
C LEU A 194 28.58 36.10 -56.28
N SER A 195 28.08 36.31 -57.51
CA SER A 195 26.81 35.75 -57.96
C SER A 195 26.82 34.22 -57.98
N THR A 196 27.94 33.62 -58.42
CA THR A 196 28.10 32.17 -58.47
C THR A 196 28.16 31.56 -57.06
N ILE A 197 28.88 32.21 -56.13
CA ILE A 197 28.96 31.78 -54.73
C ILE A 197 27.57 31.87 -54.07
N ALA A 198 26.88 33.00 -54.23
CA ALA A 198 25.55 33.21 -53.67
C ALA A 198 24.51 32.19 -54.19
N ALA A 199 24.58 31.84 -55.48
CA ALA A 199 23.69 30.84 -56.08
C ALA A 199 23.87 29.45 -55.47
N LEU A 200 25.11 29.06 -55.12
CA LEU A 200 25.39 27.77 -54.47
C LEU A 200 25.12 27.80 -52.96
N GLN A 201 25.11 28.98 -52.34
CA GLN A 201 24.96 29.14 -50.90
C GLN A 201 23.57 28.72 -50.40
N ALA A 202 22.49 29.14 -51.06
CA ALA A 202 21.12 28.85 -50.58
C ALA A 202 20.79 27.34 -50.52
N PRO A 203 21.11 26.51 -51.53
CA PRO A 203 20.93 25.07 -51.45
C PRO A 203 21.77 24.40 -50.36
N ILE A 204 23.02 24.82 -50.16
CA ILE A 204 23.90 24.25 -49.12
C ILE A 204 23.35 24.56 -47.73
N ILE A 205 22.93 25.81 -47.50
CA ILE A 205 22.28 26.22 -46.25
C ILE A 205 21.00 25.40 -46.04
N MET A 206 20.14 25.29 -47.05
CA MET A 206 18.89 24.53 -46.95
C MET A 206 19.11 23.04 -46.68
N MET A 207 20.14 22.43 -47.27
CA MET A 207 20.52 21.04 -46.99
C MET A 207 21.00 20.87 -45.54
N SER A 208 21.83 21.77 -45.03
CA SER A 208 22.27 21.75 -43.63
C SER A 208 21.12 21.98 -42.64
N GLN A 209 20.20 22.89 -42.96
CA GLN A 209 19.01 23.19 -42.14
C GLN A 209 18.07 22.00 -42.04
N ARG A 210 17.67 21.41 -43.18
CA ARG A 210 16.81 20.22 -43.23
C ARG A 210 17.41 19.07 -42.40
N ARG A 211 18.74 18.96 -42.41
CA ARG A 211 19.46 17.93 -41.65
C ARG A 211 19.45 18.23 -40.15
N GLN A 212 19.70 19.47 -39.76
CA GLN A 212 19.65 19.88 -38.36
C GLN A 212 18.24 19.68 -37.79
N GLU A 213 17.20 20.07 -38.53
CA GLU A 213 15.79 19.84 -38.16
C GLU A 213 15.47 18.34 -37.98
N SER A 214 16.02 17.48 -38.84
CA SER A 214 15.84 16.03 -38.70
C SER A 214 16.47 15.49 -37.42
N LYS A 215 17.66 15.97 -37.04
CA LYS A 215 18.32 15.59 -35.78
C LYS A 215 17.52 16.10 -34.58
N ASP A 216 17.11 17.37 -34.62
CA ASP A 216 16.36 17.99 -33.54
C ASP A 216 15.00 17.29 -33.35
N ARG A 217 14.33 16.88 -34.44
CA ARG A 217 13.12 16.06 -34.38
C ARG A 217 13.36 14.71 -33.69
N LEU A 218 14.44 14.02 -34.01
CA LEU A 218 14.74 12.72 -33.41
C LEU A 218 15.11 12.83 -31.93
N ARG A 219 15.89 13.85 -31.56
CA ARG A 219 16.17 14.16 -30.16
C ARG A 219 14.87 14.45 -29.41
N ALA A 220 13.98 15.27 -29.95
CA ALA A 220 12.69 15.54 -29.34
C ALA A 220 11.81 14.27 -29.20
N LEU A 221 11.85 13.36 -30.17
CA LEU A 221 11.16 12.06 -30.07
C LEU A 221 11.78 11.16 -29.00
N ASN A 222 13.10 11.17 -28.85
CA ASN A 222 13.78 10.44 -27.79
C ASN A 222 13.39 10.99 -26.42
N ASP A 223 13.52 12.30 -26.23
CA ASP A 223 13.16 12.98 -24.98
C ASP A 223 11.70 12.70 -24.61
N TYR A 224 10.79 12.69 -25.61
CA TYR A 224 9.41 12.30 -25.42
C TYR A 224 9.26 10.86 -24.94
N LYS A 225 9.97 9.90 -25.55
CA LYS A 225 9.95 8.49 -25.13
C LYS A 225 10.50 8.30 -23.72
N VAL A 226 11.61 8.96 -23.38
CA VAL A 226 12.21 8.94 -22.05
C VAL A 226 11.24 9.49 -21.02
N ASN A 227 10.57 10.61 -21.32
CA ASN A 227 9.57 11.19 -20.42
C ASN A 227 8.36 10.27 -20.23
N LEU A 228 7.85 9.66 -21.30
CA LEU A 228 6.76 8.69 -21.21
C LEU A 228 7.15 7.46 -20.38
N LYS A 229 8.37 6.96 -20.55
CA LYS A 229 8.92 5.86 -19.76
C LYS A 229 8.97 6.23 -18.28
N ALA A 230 9.50 7.41 -17.96
CA ALA A 230 9.53 7.92 -16.58
C ALA A 230 8.12 8.06 -15.98
N GLU A 231 7.14 8.55 -16.74
CA GLU A 231 5.75 8.63 -16.26
C GLU A 231 5.17 7.25 -15.93
N LEU A 232 5.40 6.25 -16.79
CA LEU A 232 4.95 4.88 -16.55
C LEU A 232 5.64 4.24 -15.34
N GLU A 233 6.95 4.46 -15.17
CA GLU A 233 7.70 3.99 -14.02
C GLU A 233 7.21 4.61 -12.71
N ILE A 234 6.92 5.92 -12.70
CA ILE A 234 6.33 6.60 -11.55
C ILE A 234 4.95 6.03 -11.22
N ARG A 235 4.11 5.76 -12.24
CA ARG A 235 2.80 5.15 -12.03
C ARG A 235 2.92 3.76 -11.41
N HIS A 236 3.82 2.92 -11.93
CA HIS A 236 4.05 1.59 -11.40
C HIS A 236 4.60 1.63 -9.97
N LEU A 237 5.50 2.57 -9.67
CA LEU A 237 5.98 2.78 -8.29
C LEU A 237 4.83 3.20 -7.37
N HIS A 238 3.93 4.07 -7.84
CA HIS A 238 2.76 4.49 -7.09
C HIS A 238 1.83 3.32 -6.77
N GLU A 239 1.53 2.46 -7.74
CA GLU A 239 0.72 1.24 -7.54
C GLU A 239 1.35 0.31 -6.49
N LYS A 240 2.68 0.12 -6.53
CA LYS A 240 3.38 -0.66 -5.50
C LYS A 240 3.27 0.00 -4.13
N VAL A 241 3.50 1.31 -4.03
CA VAL A 241 3.39 2.05 -2.77
C VAL A 241 1.98 1.95 -2.19
N ASP A 242 0.94 2.12 -3.02
CA ASP A 242 -0.45 1.99 -2.57
C ASP A 242 -0.77 0.59 -2.07
N HIS A 243 -0.30 -0.45 -2.77
CA HIS A 243 -0.45 -1.83 -2.33
C HIS A 243 0.22 -2.06 -0.96
N LEU A 244 1.40 -1.51 -0.75
CA LEU A 244 2.12 -1.61 0.53
C LEU A 244 1.41 -0.86 1.65
N LEU A 245 0.96 0.37 1.37
CA LEU A 245 0.21 1.18 2.33
C LEU A 245 -1.05 0.44 2.75
N ASN A 246 -1.85 -0.09 1.82
CA ASN A 246 -3.06 -0.84 2.14
C ASN A 246 -2.77 -2.04 3.06
N ARG A 247 -1.72 -2.81 2.78
CA ARG A 247 -1.30 -3.92 3.65
C ARG A 247 -0.91 -3.44 5.05
N GLN A 248 -0.24 -2.29 5.17
CA GLN A 248 0.09 -1.69 6.47
C GLN A 248 -1.16 -1.21 7.21
N TRP A 249 -2.12 -0.60 6.51
CA TRP A 249 -3.38 -0.14 7.09
C TRP A 249 -4.22 -1.30 7.64
N GLU A 250 -4.31 -2.42 6.92
CA GLU A 250 -5.00 -3.63 7.38
C GLU A 250 -4.38 -4.17 8.67
N ARG A 251 -3.04 -4.30 8.72
CA ARG A 251 -2.32 -4.78 9.91
C ARG A 251 -2.44 -3.84 11.09
N LEU A 252 -2.31 -2.52 10.87
CA LEU A 252 -2.49 -1.52 11.92
C LEU A 252 -3.90 -1.57 12.52
N THR A 253 -4.91 -1.72 11.65
CA THR A 253 -6.31 -1.87 12.06
C THR A 253 -6.51 -3.16 12.87
N GLU A 254 -5.81 -4.24 12.50
CA GLU A 254 -5.83 -5.49 13.25
C GLU A 254 -5.29 -5.31 14.68
N ILE A 255 -4.12 -4.69 14.81
CA ILE A 255 -3.48 -4.40 16.10
C ILE A 255 -4.40 -3.49 16.94
N GLN A 256 -4.97 -2.44 16.35
CA GLN A 256 -5.89 -1.54 17.04
C GLN A 256 -7.15 -2.25 17.54
N GLN A 257 -7.74 -3.14 16.74
CA GLN A 257 -8.89 -3.94 17.17
C GLN A 257 -8.54 -4.84 18.36
N ILE A 258 -7.40 -5.53 18.32
CA ILE A 258 -6.95 -6.37 19.44
C ILE A 258 -6.72 -5.51 20.70
N GLN A 259 -6.17 -4.30 20.57
CA GLN A 259 -6.01 -3.38 21.70
C GLN A 259 -7.35 -2.95 22.29
N ILE A 260 -8.35 -2.61 21.47
CA ILE A 260 -9.70 -2.24 21.93
C ILE A 260 -10.37 -3.43 22.63
N GLU A 261 -10.28 -4.64 22.08
CA GLU A 261 -10.79 -5.85 22.70
C GLU A 261 -10.16 -6.07 24.08
N MET A 262 -8.85 -5.96 24.20
CA MET A 262 -8.14 -6.06 25.48
C MET A 262 -8.61 -5.00 26.48
N MET A 263 -8.76 -3.73 26.07
CA MET A 263 -9.29 -2.67 26.95
C MET A 263 -10.71 -2.98 27.43
N LEU A 264 -11.59 -3.47 26.54
CA LEU A 264 -12.95 -3.86 26.90
C LEU A 264 -12.97 -5.04 27.86
N GLU A 265 -12.09 -6.03 27.68
CA GLU A 265 -11.94 -7.15 28.60
C GLU A 265 -11.43 -6.70 29.98
N GLN A 266 -10.45 -5.80 30.03
CA GLN A 266 -9.95 -5.20 31.26
C GLN A 266 -11.03 -4.37 31.96
N ALA A 267 -11.80 -3.56 31.22
CA ALA A 267 -12.91 -2.78 31.77
C ALA A 267 -14.01 -3.69 32.34
N LYS A 268 -14.34 -4.79 31.66
CA LYS A 268 -15.26 -5.82 32.17
C LYS A 268 -14.71 -6.48 33.43
N ALA A 269 -13.42 -6.81 33.46
CA ALA A 269 -12.76 -7.41 34.63
C ALA A 269 -12.73 -6.45 35.83
N ALA A 270 -12.38 -5.18 35.63
CA ALA A 270 -12.38 -4.13 36.64
C ALA A 270 -13.79 -3.90 37.22
N ASN A 271 -14.81 -3.82 36.35
CA ASN A 271 -16.20 -3.71 36.78
C ASN A 271 -16.66 -4.92 37.61
N ARG A 272 -16.26 -6.14 37.23
CA ARG A 272 -16.54 -7.35 38.01
C ARG A 272 -15.84 -7.31 39.38
N ALA A 273 -14.58 -6.90 39.43
CA ALA A 273 -13.84 -6.74 40.69
C ALA A 273 -14.51 -5.72 41.63
N LEU A 274 -14.96 -4.58 41.09
CA LEU A 274 -15.73 -3.58 41.83
C LEU A 274 -17.06 -4.13 42.36
N LYS A 275 -17.79 -4.93 41.56
CA LYS A 275 -19.02 -5.58 42.01
C LYS A 275 -18.76 -6.59 43.13
N MET A 276 -17.69 -7.39 43.00
CA MET A 276 -17.30 -8.37 44.03
C MET A 276 -16.87 -7.68 45.33
N SER A 277 -16.10 -6.59 45.27
CA SER A 277 -15.70 -5.85 46.46
C SER A 277 -16.90 -5.21 47.17
N LYS A 278 -17.86 -4.66 46.42
CA LYS A 278 -19.15 -4.16 46.95
C LYS A 278 -19.95 -5.29 47.62
N ALA A 279 -20.14 -6.43 46.95
CA ALA A 279 -20.88 -7.58 47.49
C ALA A 279 -20.22 -8.16 48.75
N GLN A 280 -18.88 -8.18 48.79
CA GLN A 280 -18.14 -8.61 49.97
C GLN A 280 -18.37 -7.63 51.13
N LYS A 281 -18.25 -6.31 50.91
CA LYS A 281 -18.55 -5.27 51.90
C LYS A 281 -19.97 -5.38 52.48
N THR A 282 -20.96 -5.65 51.62
CA THR A 282 -22.35 -5.85 52.04
C THR A 282 -22.50 -7.10 52.91
N LYS A 283 -21.85 -8.22 52.55
CA LYS A 283 -21.86 -9.44 53.37
C LYS A 283 -21.16 -9.24 54.71
N THR A 284 -20.02 -8.54 54.77
CA THR A 284 -19.33 -8.27 56.04
C THR A 284 -20.17 -7.37 56.96
N ASN A 285 -20.84 -6.35 56.40
CA ASN A 285 -21.76 -5.50 57.18
C ASN A 285 -22.99 -6.26 57.66
N ALA A 286 -23.57 -7.14 56.84
CA ALA A 286 -24.70 -7.98 57.25
C ALA A 286 -24.32 -8.98 58.35
N LEU A 287 -23.14 -9.61 58.25
CA LEU A 287 -22.60 -10.48 59.30
C LEU A 287 -22.32 -9.71 60.58
N LYS A 288 -21.76 -8.49 60.50
CA LYS A 288 -21.52 -7.64 61.67
C LYS A 288 -22.82 -7.21 62.36
N ASN A 289 -23.90 -7.02 61.61
CA ASN A 289 -25.23 -6.74 62.18
C ASN A 289 -25.93 -7.98 62.75
N LEU A 290 -25.66 -9.18 62.23
CA LEU A 290 -26.22 -10.44 62.77
C LEU A 290 -25.49 -10.93 64.04
N PHE A 291 -24.19 -10.67 64.16
CA PHE A 291 -23.36 -11.10 65.30
C PHE A 291 -23.00 -9.94 66.26
N GLY A 292 -23.54 -8.74 66.04
CA GLY A 292 -23.47 -7.64 66.98
C GLY A 292 -24.42 -7.90 68.14
N THR A 293 -23.87 -8.20 69.31
CA THR A 293 -24.61 -8.42 70.56
C THR A 293 -25.54 -7.24 70.89
N PRO A 294 -26.77 -7.48 71.39
CA PRO A 294 -27.53 -6.43 72.03
C PRO A 294 -26.72 -5.98 73.25
N LYS A 295 -26.45 -4.67 73.34
CA LYS A 295 -25.92 -4.08 74.57
C LYS A 295 -26.99 -4.34 75.64
N SER A 296 -26.67 -5.21 76.59
CA SER A 296 -27.38 -5.30 77.85
C SER A 296 -27.20 -3.95 78.54
N ASP A 297 -28.28 -3.17 78.63
CA ASP A 297 -28.34 -2.11 79.63
C ASP A 297 -28.32 -2.80 80.99
N GLU A 298 -27.17 -2.72 81.66
CA GLU A 298 -27.01 -3.02 83.08
C GLU A 298 -27.91 -2.06 83.87
N THR A 299 -28.79 -2.63 84.68
CA THR A 299 -29.21 -2.06 85.95
C THR A 299 -27.99 -1.95 86.87
N ASP A 300 -27.66 -0.75 87.35
CA ASP A 300 -27.63 -0.41 88.77
C ASP A 300 -26.98 0.96 89.03
N GLU A 301 -27.50 1.58 90.11
CA GLU A 301 -27.17 2.85 90.81
C GLU A 301 -27.65 4.20 90.24
#